data_AF-A0A7C5P504-F1
#
_entry.id   AF-A0A7C5P504-F1
#
_cell.length_a   1.000
_cell.length_b   1.000
_cell.length_c   1.000
_cell.angle_alpha   90.00
_cell.angle_beta   90.00
_cell.angle_gamma   90.00
#
_symmetry.space_group_name_H-M   'P 1'
#
loop_
_entity.id
_entity.type
_entity.pdbx_description
1 polymer ?
#
loop_
_entity_poly.entity_id
_entity_poly.type
_entity_poly.pdbx_seq_one_letter_code
_entity_poly.pdbx_strand_id
1 'polypeptide(L)'
;MPRAGDIRWNALHEKTKLPWPGLKFNVFTMTPDGGDILNAVPAPYWVHGGHHINWYPDGRALSMNLGYFTGGKGLEFVRASLDGKVIEAITRAVPGSGHPTIHPDGRHILTDCYQHEKWCRADGSTPLRWIDLETGTEEEIVRMITKTKPAESWLRCDAHPAWTRDWQWVSFNAVPDGTRHVFLADMRDKLVENR
;
A
#
# COMPACT_ATOMS: atom_id res chain seq x y z
N MET A 1 3.67 7.65 24.21
CA MET A 1 2.55 6.74 23.93
C MET A 1 1.43 7.53 23.27
N PRO A 2 0.99 7.23 22.02
CA PRO A 2 -0.26 7.79 21.53
C PRO A 2 -1.40 7.19 22.36
N ARG A 3 -2.27 8.05 22.91
CA ARG A 3 -3.46 7.66 23.67
C ARG A 3 -4.45 6.95 22.75
N ALA A 4 -5.25 6.04 23.29
CA ALA A 4 -6.26 5.25 22.58
C ALA A 4 -7.48 6.07 22.08
N GLY A 5 -7.28 7.33 21.65
CA GLY A 5 -8.35 8.26 21.26
C GLY A 5 -8.51 8.52 19.76
N ASP A 6 -7.50 8.24 18.93
CA ASP A 6 -7.47 8.72 17.53
C ASP A 6 -7.45 7.57 16.51
N ILE A 7 -8.29 6.55 16.70
CA ILE A 7 -8.41 5.46 15.71
C ILE A 7 -9.41 5.88 14.64
N ARG A 8 -8.92 6.39 13.52
CA ARG A 8 -9.74 6.74 12.35
C ARG A 8 -9.88 5.51 11.43
N TRP A 9 -11.11 5.18 11.03
CA TRP A 9 -11.43 4.02 10.18
C TRP A 9 -11.38 4.37 8.68
N ASN A 10 -11.00 3.41 7.84
CA ASN A 10 -11.05 3.50 6.37
C ASN A 10 -12.14 2.55 5.84
N ALA A 11 -13.04 3.03 4.99
CA ALA A 11 -14.04 2.19 4.30
C ALA A 11 -13.66 2.02 2.82
N LEU A 12 -13.60 0.77 2.31
CA LEU A 12 -13.33 0.46 0.90
C LEU A 12 -14.09 -0.76 0.33
N HIS A 13 -14.34 -0.65 -0.99
CA HIS A 13 -14.25 -1.65 -2.08
C HIS A 13 -15.50 -2.35 -2.65
N GLU A 14 -15.68 -2.23 -3.99
CA GLU A 14 -15.85 -3.34 -4.96
C GLU A 14 -15.62 -2.86 -6.43
N LYS A 15 -15.02 -3.69 -7.29
CA LYS A 15 -14.94 -3.48 -8.75
C LYS A 15 -16.22 -4.02 -9.41
N THR A 16 -17.20 -3.18 -9.73
CA THR A 16 -18.36 -3.61 -10.54
C THR A 16 -18.27 -3.10 -11.97
N LYS A 17 -18.36 -4.02 -12.94
CA LYS A 17 -18.56 -3.73 -14.37
C LYS A 17 -20.04 -3.44 -14.61
N LEU A 18 -20.51 -2.23 -14.30
CA LEU A 18 -21.90 -1.81 -14.56
C LEU A 18 -21.95 -0.62 -15.54
N PRO A 19 -23.05 -0.46 -16.31
CA PRO A 19 -23.12 0.43 -17.49
C PRO A 19 -23.36 1.91 -17.14
N TRP A 20 -23.08 2.32 -15.91
CA TRP A 20 -23.20 3.70 -15.44
C TRP A 20 -21.94 4.49 -15.83
N PRO A 21 -21.97 5.84 -15.93
CA PRO A 21 -20.73 6.62 -15.87
C PRO A 21 -19.96 6.12 -14.65
N GLY A 22 -18.80 5.49 -14.89
CA GLY A 22 -18.24 4.47 -13.99
C GLY A 22 -18.25 4.86 -12.51
N LEU A 23 -18.47 3.86 -11.64
CA LEU A 23 -18.52 4.04 -10.19
C LEU A 23 -17.36 4.94 -9.73
N LYS A 24 -17.72 6.07 -9.12
CA LYS A 24 -16.75 7.05 -8.60
C LYS A 24 -16.52 6.77 -7.12
N PHE A 25 -15.25 6.67 -6.74
CA PHE A 25 -14.84 6.35 -5.38
C PHE A 25 -14.33 7.60 -4.68
N ASN A 26 -14.61 7.72 -3.38
CA ASN A 26 -14.00 8.71 -2.50
C ASN A 26 -13.36 7.96 -1.32
N VAL A 27 -12.27 8.51 -0.79
CA VAL A 27 -11.72 8.07 0.50
C VAL A 27 -12.13 9.10 1.55
N PHE A 28 -12.85 8.63 2.56
CA PHE A 28 -13.18 9.45 3.72
C PHE A 28 -12.39 9.00 4.94
N THR A 29 -12.07 9.96 5.81
CA THR A 29 -11.68 9.70 7.20
C THR A 29 -12.79 10.21 8.11
N MET A 30 -12.92 9.63 9.29
CA MET A 30 -13.87 10.06 10.32
C MET A 30 -13.30 9.74 11.70
N THR A 31 -13.74 10.48 12.72
CA THR A 31 -13.44 10.13 14.11
C THR A 31 -14.15 8.83 14.53
N PRO A 32 -13.68 8.14 15.59
CA PRO A 32 -14.28 6.87 16.03
C PRO A 32 -15.78 6.94 16.35
N ASP A 33 -16.28 8.11 16.76
CA ASP A 33 -17.68 8.39 17.06
C ASP A 33 -18.54 8.68 15.81
N GLY A 34 -17.94 8.61 14.61
CA GLY A 34 -18.58 8.90 13.33
C GLY A 34 -18.64 10.39 12.98
N GLY A 35 -18.04 11.26 13.80
CA GLY A 35 -17.89 12.69 13.52
C GLY A 35 -16.72 13.01 12.57
N ASP A 36 -16.48 14.31 12.35
CA ASP A 36 -15.34 14.85 11.59
C ASP A 36 -15.07 14.11 10.26
N ILE A 37 -16.13 13.94 9.45
CA ILE A 37 -16.03 13.24 8.17
C ILE A 37 -15.33 14.14 7.16
N LEU A 38 -14.13 13.76 6.74
CA LEU A 38 -13.30 14.50 5.79
C LEU A 38 -13.01 13.66 4.55
N ASN A 39 -13.09 14.26 3.35
CA ASN A 39 -12.82 13.58 2.08
C ASN A 39 -11.34 13.70 1.71
N ALA A 40 -10.53 12.73 2.14
CA ALA A 40 -9.08 12.72 1.95
C ALA A 40 -8.65 12.50 0.50
N VAL A 41 -9.38 11.64 -0.25
CA VAL A 41 -9.13 11.44 -1.69
C VAL A 41 -10.45 11.55 -2.45
N PRO A 42 -10.80 12.77 -2.90
CA PRO A 42 -12.02 13.00 -3.66
C PRO A 42 -12.03 12.26 -5.00
N ALA A 43 -13.23 11.92 -5.47
CA ALA A 43 -13.45 11.23 -6.75
C ALA A 43 -12.73 11.82 -7.98
N PRO A 44 -12.59 13.15 -8.15
CA PRO A 44 -11.80 13.71 -9.25
C PRO A 44 -10.33 13.26 -9.28
N TYR A 45 -9.75 12.87 -8.14
CA TYR A 45 -8.40 12.31 -8.09
C TYR A 45 -8.40 10.81 -8.39
N TRP A 46 -9.36 10.06 -7.83
CA TRP A 46 -9.40 8.60 -7.96
C TRP A 46 -9.98 8.10 -9.29
N VAL A 47 -10.68 8.92 -10.06
CA VAL A 47 -11.16 8.52 -11.40
C VAL A 47 -10.02 8.08 -12.34
N HIS A 48 -8.78 8.47 -12.04
CA HIS A 48 -7.57 8.07 -12.77
C HIS A 48 -7.01 6.70 -12.35
N GLY A 49 -7.71 5.96 -11.49
CA GLY A 49 -7.26 4.68 -10.96
C GLY A 49 -6.46 4.83 -9.67
N GLY A 50 -6.48 3.79 -8.85
CA GLY A 50 -5.80 3.76 -7.55
C GLY A 50 -6.34 2.65 -6.67
N HIS A 51 -5.58 2.29 -5.65
CA HIS A 51 -5.91 1.25 -4.68
C HIS A 51 -5.03 1.35 -3.44
N HIS A 52 -5.33 0.53 -2.42
CA HIS A 52 -4.50 0.34 -1.22
C HIS A 52 -4.17 1.64 -0.50
N ILE A 53 -5.20 2.19 0.13
CA ILE A 53 -5.08 3.28 1.10
C ILE A 53 -4.52 2.75 2.42
N ASN A 54 -3.65 3.53 3.05
CA ASN A 54 -3.15 3.27 4.39
C ASN A 54 -2.97 4.59 5.16
N TRP A 55 -2.88 4.50 6.47
CA TRP A 55 -2.48 5.63 7.31
C TRP A 55 -0.98 5.88 7.17
N TYR A 56 -0.58 7.15 7.17
CA TYR A 56 0.80 7.50 7.50
C TYR A 56 1.12 7.11 8.94
N PRO A 57 2.37 6.75 9.28
CA PRO A 57 2.75 6.36 10.63
C PRO A 57 2.46 7.41 11.71
N ASP A 58 2.41 8.69 11.34
CA ASP A 58 2.11 9.80 12.25
C ASP A 58 0.62 10.02 12.50
N GLY A 59 -0.26 9.32 11.77
CA GLY A 59 -1.72 9.44 11.86
C GLY A 59 -2.30 10.74 11.30
N ARG A 60 -1.52 11.56 10.60
CA ARG A 60 -1.94 12.90 10.13
C ARG A 60 -2.20 12.99 8.62
N ALA A 61 -1.91 11.94 7.88
CA ALA A 61 -2.12 11.85 6.45
C ALA A 61 -2.45 10.40 6.05
N LEU A 62 -2.90 10.24 4.81
CA LEU A 62 -3.06 8.93 4.18
C LEU A 62 -2.01 8.74 3.09
N SER A 63 -1.65 7.49 2.83
CA SER A 63 -0.86 7.06 1.68
C SER A 63 -1.69 6.17 0.76
N MET A 64 -1.56 6.32 -0.56
CA MET A 64 -2.31 5.53 -1.53
C MET A 64 -1.51 5.29 -2.80
N ASN A 65 -1.71 4.16 -3.48
CA ASN A 65 -1.36 4.07 -4.90
C ASN A 65 -2.42 4.82 -5.71
N LEU A 66 -2.03 5.83 -6.47
CA LEU A 66 -2.96 6.68 -7.20
C LEU A 66 -2.40 7.05 -8.59
N GLY A 67 -3.27 6.99 -9.61
CA GLY A 67 -2.92 7.27 -11.00
C GLY A 67 -3.14 8.72 -11.44
N TYR A 68 -3.46 9.62 -10.51
CA TYR A 68 -3.85 11.00 -10.80
C TYR A 68 -2.79 11.75 -11.63
N PHE A 69 -1.55 11.79 -11.15
CA PHE A 69 -0.46 12.54 -11.77
C PHE A 69 0.04 11.94 -13.09
N THR A 70 -0.30 10.67 -13.37
CA THR A 70 0.08 9.97 -14.61
C THR A 70 -1.05 9.98 -15.66
N GLY A 71 -2.21 10.54 -15.32
CA GLY A 71 -3.42 10.43 -16.13
C GLY A 71 -3.91 8.99 -16.29
N GLY A 72 -3.65 8.12 -15.31
CA GLY A 72 -4.05 6.71 -15.29
C GLY A 72 -3.15 5.76 -16.09
N LYS A 73 -1.99 6.22 -16.56
CA LYS A 73 -1.01 5.40 -17.31
C LYS A 73 -0.10 4.57 -16.40
N GLY A 74 -0.15 4.82 -15.09
CA GLY A 74 0.64 4.14 -14.07
C GLY A 74 0.25 4.65 -12.69
N LEU A 75 0.75 4.02 -11.63
CA LEU A 75 0.47 4.43 -10.27
C LEU A 75 1.70 5.12 -9.68
N GLU A 76 1.47 6.10 -8.83
CA GLU A 76 2.47 6.70 -7.96
C GLU A 76 2.07 6.46 -6.50
N PHE A 77 3.05 6.40 -5.61
CA PHE A 77 2.78 6.48 -4.17
C PHE A 77 2.43 7.94 -3.85
N VAL A 78 1.23 8.15 -3.30
CA VAL A 78 0.68 9.49 -3.05
C VAL A 78 0.41 9.68 -1.58
N ARG A 79 0.71 10.88 -1.07
CA ARG A 79 0.30 11.38 0.24
C ARG A 79 -0.92 12.27 0.08
N ALA A 80 -1.91 12.10 0.96
CA ALA A 80 -3.09 12.94 1.01
C ALA A 80 -3.32 13.47 2.43
N SER A 81 -3.63 14.76 2.58
CA SER A 81 -4.16 15.31 3.82
C SER A 81 -5.55 14.73 4.11
N LEU A 82 -5.94 14.74 5.39
CA LEU A 82 -7.21 14.17 5.83
C LEU A 82 -8.44 14.82 5.17
N ASP A 83 -8.31 16.10 4.78
CA ASP A 83 -9.32 16.90 4.11
C ASP A 83 -9.16 16.99 2.58
N GLY A 84 -8.16 16.30 2.02
CA GLY A 84 -7.91 16.25 0.58
C GLY A 84 -7.45 17.57 -0.06
N LYS A 85 -7.08 18.58 0.75
CA LYS A 85 -6.54 19.86 0.25
C LYS A 85 -5.09 19.75 -0.23
N VAL A 86 -4.33 18.80 0.31
CA VAL A 86 -2.97 18.48 -0.13
C VAL A 86 -2.96 17.05 -0.63
N ILE A 87 -2.67 16.87 -1.92
CA ILE A 87 -2.46 15.57 -2.56
C ILE A 87 -1.20 15.68 -3.39
N GLU A 88 -0.20 14.85 -3.10
CA GLU A 88 1.13 14.94 -3.70
C GLU A 88 1.76 13.56 -3.90
N ALA A 89 2.57 13.42 -4.96
CA ALA A 89 3.40 12.24 -5.13
C ALA A 89 4.52 12.23 -4.08
N ILE A 90 4.69 11.11 -3.38
CA ILE A 90 5.75 10.89 -2.39
C ILE A 90 7.12 10.81 -3.10
N THR A 91 7.16 10.16 -4.25
CA THR A 91 8.33 10.07 -5.12
C THR A 91 7.89 9.86 -6.56
N ARG A 92 8.75 10.28 -7.49
CA ARG A 92 8.63 9.98 -8.93
C ARG A 92 9.77 9.10 -9.44
N ALA A 93 10.72 8.73 -8.57
CA ALA A 93 11.89 7.95 -8.94
C ALA A 93 11.53 6.48 -9.21
N VAL A 94 10.55 5.96 -8.47
CA VAL A 94 10.05 4.58 -8.62
C VAL A 94 8.53 4.59 -8.81
N PRO A 95 7.98 3.68 -9.64
CA PRO A 95 6.54 3.59 -9.82
C PRO A 95 5.87 2.99 -8.57
N GLY A 96 4.67 3.51 -8.30
CA GLY A 96 3.73 2.93 -7.34
C GLY A 96 3.25 1.56 -7.81
N SER A 97 3.02 0.64 -6.87
CA SER A 97 2.21 -0.57 -7.05
C SER A 97 2.06 -1.31 -5.72
N GLY A 98 1.39 -2.47 -5.76
CA GLY A 98 1.27 -3.41 -4.67
C GLY A 98 0.45 -2.88 -3.50
N HIS A 99 0.90 -3.26 -2.30
CA HIS A 99 0.26 -3.02 -1.02
C HIS A 99 1.21 -2.23 -0.10
N PRO A 100 1.43 -0.93 -0.39
CA PRO A 100 2.47 -0.17 0.27
C PRO A 100 2.15 0.16 1.73
N THR A 101 3.21 0.20 2.51
CA THR A 101 3.24 0.73 3.87
C THR A 101 4.49 1.58 4.07
N ILE A 102 4.33 2.72 4.73
CA ILE A 102 5.39 3.70 4.94
C ILE A 102 6.03 3.45 6.30
N HIS A 103 7.36 3.49 6.37
CA HIS A 103 8.09 3.39 7.63
C HIS A 103 8.18 4.78 8.32
N PRO A 104 8.12 4.88 9.67
CA PRO A 104 8.13 6.15 10.40
C PRO A 104 9.45 6.95 10.31
N ASP A 105 10.51 6.38 9.74
CA ASP A 105 11.75 7.14 9.48
C ASP A 105 11.60 8.22 8.41
N GLY A 106 10.49 8.22 7.66
CA GLY A 106 10.23 9.18 6.58
C GLY A 106 11.07 8.97 5.32
N ARG A 107 11.90 7.93 5.27
CA ARG A 107 12.78 7.59 4.14
C ARG A 107 12.31 6.37 3.39
N HIS A 108 11.64 5.42 4.04
CA HIS A 108 11.39 4.13 3.40
C HIS A 108 9.91 3.79 3.17
N ILE A 109 9.67 3.12 2.04
CA ILE A 109 8.39 2.47 1.71
C ILE A 109 8.64 0.99 1.51
N LEU A 110 7.80 0.16 2.12
CA LEU A 110 7.76 -1.27 1.86
C LEU A 110 6.51 -1.62 1.06
N THR A 111 6.65 -2.36 -0.03
CA THR A 111 5.52 -2.84 -0.84
C THR A 111 5.81 -4.20 -1.47
N ASP A 112 4.91 -4.69 -2.30
CA ASP A 112 5.02 -5.90 -3.12
C ASP A 112 4.66 -5.64 -4.59
N CYS A 113 4.37 -6.69 -5.36
CA CYS A 113 3.78 -6.61 -6.71
C CYS A 113 2.60 -7.57 -6.88
N TYR A 114 1.72 -7.23 -7.82
CA TYR A 114 0.79 -8.19 -8.38
C TYR A 114 1.50 -9.16 -9.31
N GLN A 115 1.08 -10.43 -9.31
CA GLN A 115 1.66 -11.53 -10.07
C GLN A 115 1.83 -11.31 -11.59
N HIS A 116 1.13 -10.34 -12.18
CA HIS A 116 1.23 -10.00 -13.60
C HIS A 116 2.22 -8.87 -13.89
N GLU A 117 2.82 -8.27 -12.87
CA GLU A 117 3.73 -7.14 -13.00
C GLU A 117 5.17 -7.59 -13.18
N LYS A 118 6.00 -6.68 -13.72
CA LYS A 118 7.38 -6.95 -14.12
C LYS A 118 8.32 -7.42 -13.00
N TRP A 119 8.00 -7.16 -11.74
CA TRP A 119 8.82 -7.56 -10.58
C TRP A 119 8.61 -9.04 -10.19
N CYS A 120 7.48 -9.59 -10.59
CA CYS A 120 7.07 -10.94 -10.29
C CYS A 120 7.69 -11.90 -11.35
N ARG A 121 8.09 -13.12 -10.93
CA ARG A 121 8.80 -14.09 -11.80
C ARG A 121 7.84 -15.16 -12.34
N ALA A 122 8.23 -15.82 -13.44
CA ALA A 122 7.43 -16.88 -14.08
C ALA A 122 7.19 -18.11 -13.18
N ASP A 123 8.04 -18.32 -12.18
CA ASP A 123 7.88 -19.36 -11.15
C ASP A 123 6.73 -19.08 -10.16
N GLY A 124 6.10 -17.91 -10.26
CA GLY A 124 5.02 -17.48 -9.36
C GLY A 124 5.51 -16.78 -8.10
N SER A 125 6.79 -16.37 -8.04
CA SER A 125 7.33 -15.61 -6.92
C SER A 125 7.15 -14.09 -7.07
N THR A 126 6.81 -13.46 -5.96
CA THR A 126 6.67 -12.00 -5.76
C THR A 126 7.76 -11.54 -4.79
N PRO A 127 8.45 -10.42 -5.05
CA PRO A 127 9.34 -9.79 -4.09
C PRO A 127 8.58 -8.89 -3.10
N LEU A 128 9.15 -8.72 -1.92
CA LEU A 128 8.98 -7.50 -1.13
C LEU A 128 10.00 -6.46 -1.60
N ARG A 129 9.49 -5.29 -1.98
CA ARG A 129 10.25 -4.15 -2.51
C ARG A 129 10.48 -3.13 -1.39
N TRP A 130 11.73 -2.94 -1.00
CA TRP A 130 12.18 -1.93 -0.06
C TRP A 130 12.67 -0.70 -0.83
N ILE A 131 11.90 0.37 -0.76
CA ILE A 131 12.14 1.60 -1.53
C ILE A 131 12.77 2.64 -0.61
N ASP A 132 13.85 3.23 -1.08
CA ASP A 132 14.55 4.33 -0.44
C ASP A 132 14.21 5.65 -1.16
N LEU A 133 13.54 6.55 -0.45
CA LEU A 133 13.07 7.83 -0.98
C LEU A 133 14.20 8.86 -1.14
N GLU A 134 15.31 8.69 -0.42
CA GLU A 134 16.45 9.60 -0.50
C GLU A 134 17.26 9.33 -1.78
N THR A 135 17.54 8.06 -2.07
CA THR A 135 18.31 7.66 -3.25
C THR A 135 17.43 7.43 -4.49
N GLY A 136 16.12 7.22 -4.30
CA GLY A 136 15.19 6.87 -5.38
C GLY A 136 15.38 5.45 -5.90
N THR A 137 15.96 4.54 -5.11
CA THR A 137 16.21 3.14 -5.49
C THR A 137 15.28 2.17 -4.78
N GLU A 138 15.21 0.94 -5.28
CA GLU A 138 14.51 -0.16 -4.62
C GLU A 138 15.39 -1.41 -4.50
N GLU A 139 15.23 -2.13 -3.39
CA GLU A 139 15.88 -3.41 -3.10
C GLU A 139 14.83 -4.51 -2.90
N GLU A 140 15.12 -5.72 -3.39
CA GLU A 140 14.36 -6.92 -3.04
C GLU A 140 14.88 -7.49 -1.72
N ILE A 141 14.08 -7.40 -0.65
CA ILE A 141 14.49 -7.87 0.68
C ILE A 141 14.01 -9.28 1.00
N VAL A 142 12.94 -9.73 0.34
CA VAL A 142 12.38 -11.08 0.46
C VAL A 142 11.78 -11.46 -0.89
N ARG A 143 11.91 -12.74 -1.26
CA ARG A 143 11.17 -13.32 -2.39
C ARG A 143 10.41 -14.56 -1.97
N MET A 144 9.12 -14.59 -2.29
CA MET A 144 8.23 -15.67 -1.88
C MET A 144 7.24 -16.05 -2.97
N ILE A 145 6.78 -17.30 -2.95
CA ILE A 145 5.71 -17.77 -3.85
C ILE A 145 4.38 -17.19 -3.34
N THR A 146 3.67 -16.43 -4.18
CA THR A 146 2.30 -15.96 -3.85
C THR A 146 1.26 -16.47 -4.86
N LYS A 147 1.71 -17.13 -5.93
CA LYS A 147 0.83 -17.78 -6.90
C LYS A 147 0.16 -19.03 -6.31
N THR A 148 -1.18 -19.01 -6.23
CA THR A 148 -1.97 -20.16 -5.80
C THR A 148 -2.25 -21.14 -6.94
N LYS A 149 -2.55 -22.39 -6.58
CA LYS A 149 -3.03 -23.44 -7.50
C LYS A 149 -4.30 -24.06 -6.91
N PRO A 150 -5.47 -23.97 -7.59
CA PRO A 150 -5.69 -23.28 -8.87
C PRO A 150 -5.52 -21.75 -8.75
N ALA A 151 -5.23 -21.10 -9.88
CA ALA A 151 -4.96 -19.67 -9.95
C ALA A 151 -6.26 -18.86 -10.06
N GLU A 152 -7.15 -19.02 -9.08
CA GLU A 152 -8.45 -18.38 -9.02
C GLU A 152 -8.41 -17.06 -8.25
N SER A 153 -9.19 -16.07 -8.69
CA SER A 153 -9.16 -14.72 -8.12
C SER A 153 -9.55 -14.66 -6.64
N TRP A 154 -10.49 -15.51 -6.20
CA TRP A 154 -10.91 -15.62 -4.79
C TRP A 154 -9.91 -16.39 -3.92
N LEU A 155 -8.99 -17.15 -4.52
CA LEU A 155 -7.89 -17.81 -3.80
C LEU A 155 -6.60 -17.00 -3.84
N ARG A 156 -6.57 -15.87 -4.56
CA ARG A 156 -5.39 -15.00 -4.70
C ARG A 156 -4.74 -14.73 -3.35
N CYS A 157 -3.43 -14.87 -3.30
CA CYS A 157 -2.59 -14.48 -2.18
C CYS A 157 -1.75 -13.29 -2.62
N ASP A 158 -1.92 -12.15 -1.98
CA ASP A 158 -1.01 -11.00 -2.10
C ASP A 158 -0.21 -10.88 -0.81
N ALA A 159 1.01 -10.34 -0.87
CA ALA A 159 1.91 -10.36 0.28
C ALA A 159 1.39 -9.49 1.42
N HIS A 160 0.77 -8.35 1.11
CA HIS A 160 0.25 -7.39 2.11
C HIS A 160 1.24 -7.16 3.27
N PRO A 161 2.46 -6.64 3.01
CA PRO A 161 3.40 -6.36 4.08
C PRO A 161 2.79 -5.38 5.09
N ALA A 162 2.91 -5.70 6.37
CA ALA A 162 2.44 -4.85 7.45
C ALA A 162 3.45 -4.84 8.60
N TRP A 163 3.78 -3.66 9.09
CA TRP A 163 4.72 -3.48 10.18
C TRP A 163 4.14 -3.88 11.53
N THR A 164 4.98 -4.43 12.39
CA THR A 164 4.69 -4.49 13.83
C THR A 164 4.71 -3.10 14.44
N ARG A 165 4.08 -2.94 15.61
CA ARG A 165 3.93 -1.64 16.29
C ARG A 165 5.27 -0.99 16.67
N ASP A 166 6.29 -1.79 16.91
CA ASP A 166 7.66 -1.35 17.21
C ASP A 166 8.49 -1.06 15.95
N TRP A 167 7.93 -1.31 14.75
CA TRP A 167 8.55 -1.08 13.45
C TRP A 167 9.85 -1.87 13.22
N GLN A 168 10.01 -3.00 13.92
CA GLN A 168 11.21 -3.85 13.78
C GLN A 168 10.98 -5.08 12.90
N TRP A 169 9.71 -5.44 12.69
CA TRP A 169 9.34 -6.64 11.94
C TRP A 169 8.24 -6.33 10.94
N VAL A 170 8.19 -7.14 9.89
CA VAL A 170 7.12 -7.09 8.89
C VAL A 170 6.45 -8.44 8.79
N SER A 171 5.13 -8.47 8.90
CA SER A 171 4.32 -9.63 8.54
C SER A 171 3.95 -9.60 7.06
N PHE A 172 3.95 -10.75 6.38
CA PHE A 172 3.49 -10.87 4.99
C PHE A 172 2.94 -12.27 4.70
N ASN A 173 2.11 -12.41 3.67
CA ASN A 173 1.53 -13.69 3.26
C ASN A 173 2.35 -14.35 2.13
N ALA A 174 2.40 -15.68 2.14
CA ALA A 174 2.90 -16.46 1.01
C ALA A 174 2.28 -17.87 0.95
N VAL A 175 2.54 -18.60 -0.13
CA VAL A 175 2.08 -19.95 -0.43
C VAL A 175 3.19 -20.88 -0.96
N PRO A 176 4.33 -21.04 -0.24
CA PRO A 176 5.49 -21.81 -0.71
C PRO A 176 5.20 -23.29 -0.98
N ASP A 177 4.25 -23.88 -0.26
CA ASP A 177 3.91 -25.31 -0.29
C ASP A 177 2.44 -25.55 -0.72
N GLY A 178 1.83 -24.55 -1.36
CA GLY A 178 0.41 -24.57 -1.72
C GLY A 178 -0.54 -24.23 -0.56
N THR A 179 -0.04 -24.07 0.67
CA THR A 179 -0.80 -23.60 1.83
C THR A 179 -0.50 -22.14 2.10
N ARG A 180 -1.53 -21.33 2.41
CA ARG A 180 -1.33 -19.92 2.74
C ARG A 180 -0.83 -19.79 4.17
N HIS A 181 0.32 -19.15 4.32
CA HIS A 181 0.94 -18.86 5.61
C HIS A 181 1.16 -17.37 5.79
N VAL A 182 1.32 -16.96 7.05
CA VAL A 182 1.80 -15.63 7.44
C VAL A 182 3.22 -15.77 7.95
N PHE A 183 4.14 -15.02 7.37
CA PHE A 183 5.55 -14.98 7.73
C PHE A 183 5.88 -13.69 8.46
N LEU A 184 6.98 -13.69 9.21
CA LEU A 184 7.58 -12.51 9.83
C LEU A 184 9.02 -12.37 9.33
N ALA A 185 9.39 -11.18 8.87
CA ALA A 185 10.76 -10.80 8.54
C ALA A 185 11.29 -9.82 9.60
N ASP A 186 12.52 -10.05 10.04
CA ASP A 186 13.28 -9.12 10.88
C ASP A 186 13.90 -8.02 10.01
N MET A 187 13.61 -6.76 10.34
CA MET A 187 14.05 -5.60 9.56
C MET A 187 15.13 -4.78 10.26
N ARG A 188 15.58 -5.17 11.46
CA ARG A 188 16.47 -4.35 12.30
C ARG A 188 17.76 -3.97 11.59
N ASP A 189 18.41 -4.89 10.89
CA ASP A 189 19.67 -4.62 10.19
C ASP A 189 19.49 -3.57 9.08
N LYS A 190 18.40 -3.68 8.30
CA LYS A 190 18.04 -2.72 7.25
C LYS A 190 17.77 -1.31 7.78
N LEU A 191 17.30 -1.19 9.02
CA LEU A 191 17.02 0.09 9.66
C LEU A 191 18.26 0.74 10.28
N VAL A 192 19.33 -0.03 10.55
CA VAL A 192 20.59 0.49 11.09
C VAL A 192 21.53 0.97 9.99
N GLU A 193 21.59 0.26 8.86
CA GLU A 193 22.40 0.62 7.69
C GLU A 193 22.05 2.00 7.09
N ASN A 194 20.88 2.54 7.44
CA ASN A 194 20.31 3.76 6.88
C ASN A 194 20.18 4.93 7.89
N ARG A 195 20.89 4.88 9.02
CA ARG A 195 21.00 5.98 9.99
C ARG A 195 22.23 6.85 9.79
#